data_AF-A0A484X509-F1
#
_entry.id   AF-A0A484X509-F1
#
_cell.length_a   1.000
_cell.length_b   1.000
_cell.length_c   1.000
_cell.angle_alpha   90.00
_cell.angle_beta   90.00
_cell.angle_gamma   90.00
#
_symmetry.space_group_name_H-M   'P 1'
#
loop_
_entity.id
_entity.type
_entity.pdbx_description
1 polymer ?
#
loop_
_entity_poly.entity_id
_entity_poly.type
_entity_poly.pdbx_seq_one_letter_code
_entity_poly.pdbx_strand_id
1 'polypeptide(L)'
;MAIVSLTITEKGYCIDPAIGALDTSNPRIIHDLQNPEEPHSAPGILVEALKRRRERGLTPFTVLSCDNIPDNGHVVKNAVLGMAEKRSPELAGWIKEHVSFPGTMVDRIVPAATNESLAEISQHLGVNDPCAISCEPFIQWVVEDNFVAGRPAWEVAGVQMVNDVLPWEEMKLRMLNGSHSFLAYLGYLSGFAHISDCMQDRAFRHAARTLMLDEQAPTLRIKDVDLTQYADKLIARFANPALKHKTWQIAMDGSQKLPQRMLAGIRIHLGRETDWSLLALGVAGWMRYVSGVDDAGNAIDVRDPLSDKIRELVAVSSSEQRVTALLSLREIFGDDLPDNPHFVQAIEQAWQQIAQFGAHQALLNTLKI
;
A
#
# COMPACT_ATOMS: atom_id res chain seq x y z
N MET A 1 -31.37 1.37 4.83
CA MET A 1 -29.90 1.46 4.71
C MET A 1 -29.37 0.03 4.61
N ALA A 2 -28.81 -0.33 3.45
CA ALA A 2 -28.35 -1.69 3.15
C ALA A 2 -26.83 -1.84 3.30
N ILE A 3 -26.07 -0.76 3.11
CA ILE A 3 -24.60 -0.73 3.14
C ILE A 3 -24.16 0.49 3.95
N VAL A 4 -23.10 0.33 4.74
CA VAL A 4 -22.31 1.40 5.34
C VAL A 4 -20.89 1.28 4.80
N SER A 5 -20.43 2.25 4.02
CA SER A 5 -19.08 2.27 3.43
C SER A 5 -18.12 3.16 4.21
N LEU A 6 -16.82 2.84 4.18
CA LEU A 6 -15.79 3.53 4.98
C LEU A 6 -14.59 3.94 4.11
N THR A 7 -14.15 5.20 4.26
CA THR A 7 -12.85 5.73 3.83
C THR A 7 -12.27 6.58 4.96
N ILE A 8 -11.87 5.91 6.04
CA ILE A 8 -11.57 6.52 7.34
C ILE A 8 -10.08 6.48 7.69
N THR A 9 -9.22 6.08 6.75
CA THR A 9 -7.78 5.78 6.93
C THR A 9 -7.53 4.59 7.85
N GLU A 10 -6.31 4.06 7.81
CA GLU A 10 -5.84 2.92 8.63
C GLU A 10 -6.11 3.14 10.13
N LYS A 11 -5.89 4.37 10.60
CA LYS A 11 -6.06 4.76 12.01
C LYS A 11 -7.52 4.83 12.45
N GLY A 12 -8.46 4.87 11.50
CA GLY A 12 -9.89 4.92 11.79
C GLY A 12 -10.44 3.62 12.38
N TYR A 13 -9.79 2.49 12.10
CA TYR A 13 -10.24 1.15 12.53
C TYR A 13 -9.89 0.82 13.98
N CYS A 14 -9.01 1.60 14.63
CA CYS A 14 -8.53 1.38 15.99
C CYS A 14 -8.04 -0.06 16.22
N ILE A 15 -7.25 -0.58 15.27
CA ILE A 15 -6.63 -1.90 15.35
C ILE A 15 -5.17 -1.75 15.72
N ASP A 16 -4.69 -2.66 16.57
CA ASP A 16 -3.27 -2.87 16.80
C ASP A 16 -2.64 -3.51 15.55
N PRO A 17 -1.75 -2.80 14.82
CA PRO A 17 -1.17 -3.29 13.59
C PRO A 17 -0.36 -4.58 13.75
N ALA A 18 0.19 -4.84 14.95
CA ALA A 18 1.04 -6.00 15.20
C ALA A 18 0.24 -7.30 15.29
N ILE A 19 -0.99 -7.23 15.83
CA ILE A 19 -1.83 -8.42 16.08
C ILE A 19 -3.11 -8.45 15.23
N GLY A 20 -3.45 -7.36 14.53
CA GLY A 20 -4.65 -7.30 13.69
C GLY A 20 -5.97 -7.35 14.46
N ALA A 21 -5.94 -7.01 15.75
CA ALA A 21 -7.09 -7.01 16.66
C ALA A 21 -7.42 -5.60 17.16
N LEU A 22 -8.64 -5.40 17.67
CA LEU A 22 -9.05 -4.12 18.26
C LEU A 22 -8.07 -3.67 19.36
N ASP A 23 -7.54 -2.47 19.22
CA ASP A 23 -6.69 -1.84 20.23
C ASP A 23 -7.55 -1.32 21.39
N THR A 24 -7.60 -2.10 22.47
CA THR A 24 -8.34 -1.76 23.68
C THR A 24 -7.66 -0.68 24.53
N SER A 25 -6.42 -0.30 24.20
CA SER A 25 -5.73 0.81 24.85
C SER A 25 -6.05 2.17 24.19
N ASN A 26 -6.68 2.15 23.00
CA ASN A 26 -7.06 3.35 22.29
C ASN A 26 -8.08 4.19 23.09
N PRO A 27 -7.85 5.49 23.32
CA PRO A 27 -8.75 6.34 24.11
C PRO A 27 -10.20 6.37 23.59
N ARG A 28 -10.40 6.29 22.27
CA ARG A 28 -11.75 6.25 21.67
C ARG A 28 -12.45 4.93 21.96
N ILE A 29 -11.71 3.82 21.96
CA ILE A 29 -12.27 2.49 22.29
C ILE A 29 -12.61 2.41 23.77
N ILE A 30 -11.73 2.89 24.65
CA ILE A 30 -12.01 2.98 26.10
C ILE A 30 -13.28 3.80 26.35
N HIS A 31 -13.40 4.96 25.71
CA HIS A 31 -14.58 5.81 25.80
C HIS A 31 -15.84 5.08 25.36
N ASP A 32 -15.83 4.46 24.18
CA ASP A 32 -17.01 3.82 23.59
C ASP A 32 -17.44 2.56 24.36
N LEU A 33 -16.52 1.90 25.05
CA LEU A 33 -16.85 0.79 25.96
C LEU A 33 -17.54 1.29 27.23
N GLN A 34 -17.19 2.48 27.72
CA GLN A 34 -17.82 3.11 28.88
C GLN A 34 -19.16 3.76 28.52
N ASN A 35 -19.28 4.33 27.31
CA ASN A 35 -20.43 5.09 26.83
C ASN A 35 -20.97 4.50 25.51
N PRO A 36 -21.49 3.26 25.51
CA PRO A 36 -21.81 2.53 24.28
C PRO A 36 -22.95 3.11 23.44
N GLU A 37 -23.77 4.01 24.02
CA GLU A 37 -24.87 4.68 23.33
C GLU A 37 -24.46 6.01 22.68
N GLU A 38 -23.25 6.50 23.00
CA GLU A 38 -22.63 7.72 22.45
C GLU A 38 -21.20 7.43 21.94
N PRO A 39 -21.04 6.53 20.95
CA PRO A 39 -19.71 6.15 20.47
C PRO A 39 -19.07 7.22 19.57
N HIS A 40 -17.74 7.34 19.64
CA HIS A 40 -16.91 8.24 18.83
C HIS A 40 -16.04 7.51 17.79
N SER A 41 -15.79 6.21 17.98
CA SER A 41 -15.01 5.39 17.05
C SER A 41 -15.91 4.77 15.98
N ALA A 42 -15.35 4.50 14.79
CA ALA A 42 -16.09 3.81 13.74
C ALA A 42 -16.59 2.41 14.18
N PRO A 43 -15.77 1.56 14.85
CA PRO A 43 -16.26 0.29 15.39
C PRO A 43 -17.39 0.47 16.40
N GLY A 44 -17.30 1.44 17.32
CA GLY A 44 -18.35 1.73 18.29
C GLY A 44 -19.67 2.15 17.64
N ILE A 45 -19.61 3.08 16.68
CA ILE A 45 -20.77 3.54 15.91
C ILE A 45 -21.44 2.39 15.16
N LEU A 46 -20.65 1.55 14.49
CA LEU A 46 -21.14 0.39 13.74
C LEU A 46 -21.84 -0.62 14.66
N VAL A 47 -21.20 -0.99 15.77
CA VAL A 47 -21.74 -1.96 16.74
C VAL A 47 -23.03 -1.43 17.36
N GLU A 48 -23.08 -0.15 17.73
CA GLU A 48 -24.28 0.43 18.31
C GLU A 48 -25.43 0.53 17.31
N ALA A 49 -25.14 0.92 16.06
CA ALA A 49 -26.14 0.91 15.00
C ALA A 49 -26.70 -0.51 14.76
N LEU A 50 -25.84 -1.53 14.71
CA LEU A 50 -26.25 -2.92 14.53
C LEU A 50 -27.08 -3.45 15.70
N LYS A 51 -26.70 -3.12 16.95
CA LYS A 51 -27.50 -3.46 18.15
C LYS A 51 -28.90 -2.86 18.08
N ARG A 52 -29.01 -1.56 17.77
CA ARG A 52 -30.32 -0.90 17.63
C ARG A 52 -31.16 -1.53 16.53
N ARG A 53 -30.55 -1.97 15.42
CA ARG A 53 -31.26 -2.68 14.34
C ARG A 53 -31.79 -4.03 14.82
N ARG A 54 -30.93 -4.81 15.49
CA ARG A 54 -31.29 -6.10 16.09
C ARG A 54 -32.47 -5.95 17.06
N GLU A 55 -32.39 -5.04 18.02
CA GLU A 55 -33.45 -4.78 19.02
C GLU A 55 -34.78 -4.37 18.39
N ARG A 56 -34.74 -3.73 17.21
CA ARG A 56 -35.92 -3.29 16.46
C ARG A 56 -36.38 -4.30 15.41
N GLY A 57 -35.77 -5.47 15.30
CA GLY A 57 -36.11 -6.49 14.30
C GLY A 57 -35.84 -6.04 12.86
N LEU A 58 -34.89 -5.13 12.64
CA LEU A 58 -34.52 -4.63 11.31
C LEU A 58 -33.39 -5.46 10.71
N THR A 59 -33.43 -5.69 9.39
CA THR A 59 -32.37 -6.38 8.63
C THR A 59 -31.00 -5.72 8.87
N PRO A 60 -29.91 -6.47 9.07
CA PRO A 60 -28.55 -5.91 9.14
C PRO A 60 -28.15 -5.16 7.86
N PHE A 61 -27.05 -4.41 7.91
CA PHE A 61 -26.40 -3.83 6.73
C PHE A 61 -25.04 -4.49 6.52
N THR A 62 -24.53 -4.45 5.29
CA THR A 62 -23.13 -4.77 4.98
C THR A 62 -22.22 -3.62 5.38
N VAL A 63 -21.04 -3.94 5.90
CA VAL A 63 -19.98 -2.95 6.15
C VAL A 63 -18.92 -3.10 5.07
N LEU A 64 -18.72 -2.05 4.25
CA LEU A 64 -17.86 -2.08 3.07
C LEU A 64 -16.67 -1.13 3.26
N SER A 65 -15.49 -1.66 3.59
CA SER A 65 -14.28 -0.83 3.63
C SER A 65 -13.82 -0.50 2.21
N CYS A 66 -13.50 0.77 1.97
CA CYS A 66 -12.86 1.27 0.75
C CYS A 66 -11.52 1.95 1.07
N ASP A 67 -10.91 1.63 2.21
CA ASP A 67 -9.56 2.10 2.56
C ASP A 67 -8.49 1.19 1.92
N ASN A 68 -7.32 1.76 1.63
CA ASN A 68 -6.21 1.05 0.99
C ASN A 68 -5.37 0.24 2.00
N ILE A 69 -6.02 -0.70 2.67
CA ILE A 69 -5.43 -1.63 3.64
C ILE A 69 -5.50 -3.04 3.05
N PRO A 70 -4.44 -3.85 3.15
CA PRO A 70 -4.54 -5.27 2.78
C PRO A 70 -5.66 -5.94 3.58
N ASP A 71 -6.46 -6.76 2.90
CA ASP A 71 -7.53 -7.54 3.51
C ASP A 71 -8.53 -6.66 4.31
N ASN A 72 -8.89 -5.50 3.76
CA ASN A 72 -9.64 -4.45 4.47
C ASN A 72 -11.00 -4.92 5.03
N GLY A 73 -11.66 -5.88 4.37
CA GLY A 73 -12.88 -6.53 4.85
C GLY A 73 -12.67 -7.28 6.17
N HIS A 74 -11.60 -8.07 6.27
CA HIS A 74 -11.23 -8.76 7.50
C HIS A 74 -10.77 -7.80 8.60
N VAL A 75 -10.04 -6.74 8.25
CA VAL A 75 -9.64 -5.67 9.18
C VAL A 75 -10.88 -5.06 9.83
N VAL A 76 -11.84 -4.57 9.05
CA VAL A 76 -13.06 -3.97 9.63
C VAL A 76 -13.89 -5.00 10.41
N LYS A 77 -13.96 -6.26 9.94
CA LYS A 77 -14.63 -7.35 10.65
C LYS A 77 -14.02 -7.58 12.04
N ASN A 78 -12.70 -7.63 12.15
CA ASN A 78 -12.00 -7.84 13.41
C ASN A 78 -12.22 -6.68 14.38
N ALA A 79 -12.18 -5.43 13.90
CA ALA A 79 -12.49 -4.27 14.74
C ALA A 79 -13.93 -4.32 15.28
N VAL A 80 -14.91 -4.57 14.40
CA VAL A 80 -16.33 -4.60 14.78
C VAL A 80 -16.63 -5.78 15.71
N LEU A 81 -16.13 -6.97 15.42
CA LEU A 81 -16.33 -8.15 16.28
C LEU A 81 -15.60 -8.01 17.61
N GLY A 82 -14.37 -7.48 17.62
CA GLY A 82 -13.64 -7.21 18.85
C GLY A 82 -14.37 -6.21 19.75
N MET A 83 -14.95 -5.15 19.17
CA MET A 83 -15.73 -4.16 19.90
C MET A 83 -17.03 -4.76 20.43
N ALA A 84 -17.72 -5.54 19.59
CA ALA A 84 -18.95 -6.22 19.99
C ALA A 84 -18.72 -7.23 21.12
N GLU A 85 -17.63 -8.01 21.06
CA GLU A 85 -17.30 -9.03 22.07
C GLU A 85 -17.08 -8.41 23.45
N LYS A 86 -16.37 -7.28 23.51
CA LYS A 86 -16.17 -6.52 24.75
C LYS A 86 -17.46 -5.95 25.33
N ARG A 87 -18.49 -5.77 24.51
CA ARG A 87 -19.77 -5.19 24.90
C ARG A 87 -20.81 -6.25 25.28
N SER A 88 -20.91 -7.31 24.47
CA SER A 88 -21.83 -8.43 24.64
C SER A 88 -21.43 -9.57 23.69
N PRO A 89 -21.00 -10.73 24.20
CA PRO A 89 -20.70 -11.91 23.38
C PRO A 89 -21.88 -12.35 22.50
N GLU A 90 -23.11 -12.16 22.99
CA GLU A 90 -24.33 -12.47 22.21
C GLU A 90 -24.49 -11.52 21.01
N LEU A 91 -24.20 -10.23 21.18
CA LEU A 91 -24.19 -9.27 20.07
C LEU A 91 -23.10 -9.59 19.07
N ALA A 92 -21.90 -9.96 19.52
CA ALA A 92 -20.80 -10.36 18.64
C ALA A 92 -21.17 -11.59 17.81
N GLY A 93 -21.77 -12.60 18.44
CA GLY A 93 -22.30 -13.79 17.76
C GLY A 93 -23.33 -13.42 16.69
N TRP A 94 -24.29 -12.56 17.04
CA TRP A 94 -25.30 -12.10 16.09
C TRP A 94 -24.68 -11.35 14.90
N ILE A 95 -23.76 -10.40 15.15
CA ILE A 95 -23.08 -9.65 14.09
C ILE A 95 -22.29 -10.60 13.18
N LYS A 96 -21.56 -11.57 13.75
CA LYS A 96 -20.76 -12.54 12.99
C LYS A 96 -21.61 -13.38 12.03
N GLU A 97 -22.83 -13.71 12.42
CA GLU A 97 -23.76 -14.51 11.62
C GLU A 97 -24.53 -13.68 10.59
N HIS A 98 -24.89 -12.44 10.92
CA HIS A 98 -25.86 -11.65 10.15
C HIS A 98 -25.24 -10.52 9.32
N VAL A 99 -23.98 -10.15 9.53
CA VAL A 99 -23.33 -9.02 8.84
C VAL A 99 -22.21 -9.53 7.94
N SER A 100 -22.15 -9.01 6.70
CA SER A 100 -21.02 -9.23 5.80
C SER A 100 -20.03 -8.07 5.81
N PHE A 101 -18.76 -8.43 5.57
CA PHE A 101 -17.61 -7.53 5.52
C PHE A 101 -16.77 -7.86 4.27
N PRO A 102 -17.30 -7.61 3.06
CA PRO A 102 -16.59 -7.89 1.81
C PRO A 102 -15.28 -7.11 1.72
N GLY A 103 -14.23 -7.76 1.22
CA GLY A 103 -12.98 -7.11 0.85
C GLY A 103 -13.11 -6.26 -0.42
N THR A 104 -12.30 -5.22 -0.53
CA THR A 104 -12.24 -4.38 -1.73
C THR A 104 -10.81 -4.00 -2.10
N MET A 105 -10.54 -3.91 -3.41
CA MET A 105 -9.36 -3.25 -3.95
C MET A 105 -9.82 -1.97 -4.65
N VAL A 106 -9.40 -0.84 -4.12
CA VAL A 106 -9.65 0.50 -4.68
C VAL A 106 -8.38 1.05 -5.33
N ASP A 107 -8.50 1.60 -6.54
CA ASP A 107 -7.37 2.25 -7.21
C ASP A 107 -7.82 3.45 -8.05
N ARG A 108 -7.50 4.63 -7.52
CA ARG A 108 -7.51 5.89 -8.23
C ARG A 108 -6.59 6.87 -7.51
N ILE A 109 -5.70 7.50 -8.26
CA ILE A 109 -4.89 8.59 -7.75
C ILE A 109 -5.76 9.85 -7.64
N VAL A 110 -5.86 10.37 -6.41
CA VAL A 110 -6.60 11.59 -6.07
C VAL A 110 -5.70 12.47 -5.20
N PRO A 111 -4.98 13.46 -5.77
CA PRO A 111 -4.21 14.43 -4.98
C PRO A 111 -5.12 15.22 -4.04
N ALA A 112 -4.57 15.67 -2.91
CA ALA A 112 -5.30 16.59 -2.02
C ALA A 112 -5.62 17.90 -2.77
N ALA A 113 -6.83 18.43 -2.54
CA ALA A 113 -7.20 19.73 -3.09
C ALA A 113 -6.31 20.83 -2.49
N THR A 114 -5.66 21.60 -3.36
CA THR A 114 -4.93 22.82 -3.03
C THR A 114 -5.62 24.03 -3.66
N ASN A 115 -5.29 25.24 -3.19
CA ASN A 115 -5.79 26.48 -3.78
C ASN A 115 -5.46 26.56 -5.29
N GLU A 116 -4.29 26.09 -5.68
CA GLU A 116 -3.86 26.03 -7.09
C GLU A 116 -4.74 25.06 -7.88
N SER A 117 -4.99 23.84 -7.37
CA SER A 117 -5.83 22.86 -8.05
C SER A 117 -7.30 23.33 -8.18
N LEU A 118 -7.84 23.99 -7.16
CA LEU A 118 -9.20 24.54 -7.19
C LEU A 118 -9.31 25.69 -8.19
N ALA A 119 -8.28 26.54 -8.27
CA ALA A 119 -8.22 27.61 -9.26
C ALA A 119 -8.13 27.06 -10.69
N GLU A 120 -7.32 26.02 -10.91
CA GLU A 120 -7.22 25.31 -12.20
C GLU A 120 -8.58 24.70 -12.61
N ILE A 121 -9.24 23.97 -11.71
CA ILE A 121 -10.58 23.42 -11.95
C ILE A 121 -11.57 24.54 -12.29
N SER A 122 -11.56 25.63 -11.53
CA SER A 122 -12.45 26.76 -11.74
C SER A 122 -12.24 27.42 -13.10
N GLN A 123 -10.99 27.52 -13.57
CA GLN A 123 -10.68 28.03 -14.91
C GLN A 123 -11.22 27.11 -16.01
N HIS A 124 -11.16 25.79 -15.82
CA HIS A 124 -11.66 24.82 -16.79
C HIS A 124 -13.19 24.72 -16.81
N LEU A 125 -13.85 24.78 -15.65
CA LEU A 125 -15.30 24.62 -15.51
C LEU A 125 -16.07 25.94 -15.60
N GLY A 126 -15.41 27.09 -15.42
CA GLY A 126 -16.05 28.41 -15.33
C GLY A 126 -16.85 28.62 -14.05
N VAL A 127 -16.72 27.73 -13.05
CA VAL A 127 -17.45 27.77 -11.78
C VAL A 127 -16.46 27.52 -10.63
N ASN A 128 -16.55 28.34 -9.58
CA ASN A 128 -15.81 28.11 -8.34
C ASN A 128 -16.56 27.08 -7.48
N ASP A 129 -16.01 25.88 -7.35
CA ASP A 129 -16.54 24.80 -6.53
C ASP A 129 -15.55 24.46 -5.40
N PRO A 130 -15.86 24.79 -4.13
CA PRO A 130 -14.98 24.52 -2.99
C PRO A 130 -14.88 23.03 -2.64
N CYS A 131 -15.70 22.18 -3.25
CA CYS A 131 -15.70 20.73 -3.07
C CYS A 131 -15.09 19.99 -4.27
N ALA A 132 -14.59 20.70 -5.28
CA ALA A 132 -14.04 20.05 -6.46
C ALA A 132 -12.73 19.30 -6.15
N ILE A 133 -12.53 18.21 -6.89
CA ILE A 133 -11.35 17.36 -6.75
C ILE A 133 -10.81 16.99 -8.13
N SER A 134 -9.49 17.10 -8.30
CA SER A 134 -8.80 16.60 -9.48
C SER A 134 -8.32 15.18 -9.22
N CYS A 135 -8.38 14.33 -10.24
CA CYS A 135 -7.99 12.93 -10.15
C CYS A 135 -7.55 12.41 -11.52
N GLU A 136 -6.80 11.31 -11.52
CA GLU A 136 -6.42 10.68 -12.78
C GLU A 136 -7.64 10.11 -13.53
N PRO A 137 -7.57 9.94 -14.87
CA PRO A 137 -8.64 9.29 -15.64
C PRO A 137 -8.84 7.81 -15.31
N PHE A 138 -7.77 7.12 -14.91
CA PHE A 138 -7.86 5.72 -14.51
C PHE A 138 -8.69 5.57 -13.22
N ILE A 139 -9.57 4.58 -13.19
CA ILE A 139 -10.32 4.19 -12.01
C ILE A 139 -10.54 2.68 -12.05
N GLN A 140 -10.32 2.02 -10.92
CA GLN A 140 -10.61 0.60 -10.76
C GLN A 140 -11.17 0.34 -9.37
N TRP A 141 -12.17 -0.52 -9.33
CA TRP A 141 -12.75 -1.01 -8.08
C TRP A 141 -13.09 -2.49 -8.24
N VAL A 142 -12.51 -3.31 -7.36
CA VAL A 142 -12.80 -4.74 -7.24
C VAL A 142 -13.47 -4.97 -5.89
N VAL A 143 -14.57 -5.71 -5.88
CA VAL A 143 -15.40 -5.89 -4.69
C VAL A 143 -15.81 -7.35 -4.57
N GLU A 144 -15.65 -7.93 -3.39
CA GLU A 144 -16.23 -9.25 -3.10
C GLU A 144 -17.75 -9.17 -3.09
N ASP A 145 -18.42 -10.05 -3.85
CA ASP A 145 -19.88 -10.05 -3.97
C ASP A 145 -20.56 -10.76 -2.78
N ASN A 146 -20.43 -10.15 -1.60
CA ASN A 146 -20.97 -10.67 -0.34
C ASN A 146 -21.75 -9.58 0.41
N PHE A 147 -23.04 -9.44 0.09
CA PHE A 147 -23.91 -8.38 0.63
C PHE A 147 -25.19 -8.96 1.26
N VAL A 148 -25.44 -8.63 2.53
CA VAL A 148 -26.57 -9.21 3.31
C VAL A 148 -27.92 -8.53 3.05
N ALA A 149 -27.91 -7.33 2.45
CA ALA A 149 -29.12 -6.53 2.22
C ALA A 149 -29.19 -5.95 0.79
N GLY A 150 -28.52 -6.63 -0.16
CA GLY A 150 -28.38 -6.20 -1.54
C GLY A 150 -27.33 -5.10 -1.74
N ARG A 151 -27.04 -4.80 -3.01
CA ARG A 151 -26.11 -3.76 -3.46
C ARG A 151 -26.56 -3.17 -4.80
N PRO A 152 -26.06 -1.98 -5.18
CA PRO A 152 -26.21 -1.48 -6.54
C PRO A 152 -25.56 -2.44 -7.57
N ALA A 153 -26.05 -2.38 -8.81
CA ALA A 153 -25.47 -3.07 -9.96
C ALA A 153 -24.20 -2.35 -10.45
N TRP A 154 -23.19 -2.24 -9.58
CA TRP A 154 -21.94 -1.51 -9.84
C TRP A 154 -21.14 -2.07 -11.01
N GLU A 155 -21.32 -3.34 -11.35
CA GLU A 155 -20.76 -3.97 -12.54
C GLU A 155 -21.15 -3.26 -13.84
N VAL A 156 -22.32 -2.61 -13.88
CA VAL A 156 -22.75 -1.79 -15.03
C VAL A 156 -21.88 -0.54 -15.19
N ALA A 157 -21.30 -0.04 -14.10
CA ALA A 157 -20.36 1.08 -14.09
C ALA A 157 -18.89 0.64 -14.17
N GLY A 158 -18.62 -0.65 -14.44
CA GLY A 158 -17.26 -1.19 -14.61
C GLY A 158 -16.59 -1.72 -13.33
N VAL A 159 -17.32 -1.81 -12.21
CA VAL A 159 -16.80 -2.44 -10.98
C VAL A 159 -16.69 -3.95 -11.19
N GLN A 160 -15.57 -4.53 -10.75
CA GLN A 160 -15.30 -5.95 -10.90
C GLN A 160 -15.82 -6.68 -9.67
N MET A 161 -16.96 -7.33 -9.80
CA MET A 161 -17.53 -8.17 -8.75
C MET A 161 -16.86 -9.55 -8.77
N VAL A 162 -16.26 -9.95 -7.66
CA VAL A 162 -15.45 -11.18 -7.56
C VAL A 162 -15.82 -11.99 -6.32
N ASN A 163 -15.33 -13.23 -6.25
CA ASN A 163 -15.51 -14.07 -5.05
C ASN A 163 -14.41 -13.85 -4.01
N ASP A 164 -13.21 -13.44 -4.44
CA ASP A 164 -12.04 -13.23 -3.59
C ASP A 164 -11.22 -12.06 -4.17
N VAL A 165 -11.00 -11.03 -3.34
CA VAL A 165 -10.27 -9.84 -3.74
C VAL A 165 -8.75 -9.96 -3.56
N LEU A 166 -8.28 -10.90 -2.74
CA LEU A 166 -6.86 -10.99 -2.37
C LEU A 166 -5.93 -11.10 -3.59
N PRO A 167 -6.23 -11.89 -4.65
CA PRO A 167 -5.38 -11.93 -5.84
C PRO A 167 -5.29 -10.58 -6.56
N TRP A 168 -6.33 -9.75 -6.51
CA TRP A 168 -6.35 -8.41 -7.10
C TRP A 168 -5.55 -7.41 -6.28
N GLU A 169 -5.64 -7.49 -4.95
CA GLU A 169 -4.80 -6.72 -4.04
C GLU A 169 -3.32 -7.06 -4.23
N GLU A 170 -2.96 -8.35 -4.29
CA GLU A 170 -1.59 -8.81 -4.54
C GLU A 170 -1.06 -8.26 -5.87
N MET A 171 -1.87 -8.34 -6.94
CA MET A 171 -1.52 -7.79 -8.26
C MET A 171 -1.20 -6.29 -8.18
N LYS A 172 -2.08 -5.50 -7.58
CA LYS A 172 -1.87 -4.05 -7.41
C LYS A 172 -0.64 -3.77 -6.53
N LEU A 173 -0.55 -4.39 -5.36
CA LEU A 173 0.51 -4.14 -4.39
C LEU A 173 1.90 -4.45 -4.96
N ARG A 174 2.02 -5.47 -5.79
CA ARG A 174 3.30 -5.87 -6.39
C ARG A 174 3.59 -5.13 -7.69
N MET A 175 2.69 -5.18 -8.66
CA MET A 175 2.95 -4.58 -9.98
C MET A 175 2.85 -3.06 -9.97
N LEU A 176 1.90 -2.45 -9.28
CA LEU A 176 1.78 -0.99 -9.17
C LEU A 176 2.62 -0.48 -8.01
N ASN A 177 2.30 -0.86 -6.78
CA ASN A 177 2.94 -0.24 -5.62
C ASN A 177 4.43 -0.62 -5.51
N GLY A 178 4.80 -1.86 -5.86
CA GLY A 178 6.20 -2.31 -5.89
C GLY A 178 7.04 -1.58 -6.92
N SER A 179 6.56 -1.43 -8.15
CA SER A 179 7.25 -0.64 -9.17
C SER A 179 7.30 0.85 -8.82
N HIS A 180 6.25 1.41 -8.20
CA HIS A 180 6.28 2.78 -7.69
C HIS A 180 7.38 2.99 -6.64
N SER A 181 7.54 2.05 -5.70
CA SER A 181 8.61 2.11 -4.69
C SER A 181 9.99 1.97 -5.33
N PHE A 182 10.16 1.06 -6.29
CA PHE A 182 11.40 0.90 -7.06
C PHE A 182 11.80 2.21 -7.75
N LEU A 183 10.86 2.84 -8.47
CA LEU A 183 11.06 4.12 -9.15
C LEU A 183 11.33 5.26 -8.17
N ALA A 184 10.63 5.28 -7.02
CA ALA A 184 10.79 6.33 -6.03
C ALA A 184 12.20 6.36 -5.44
N TYR A 185 12.75 5.22 -5.02
CA TYR A 185 14.08 5.20 -4.43
C TYR A 185 15.18 5.47 -5.45
N LEU A 186 15.21 4.69 -6.54
CA LEU A 186 16.26 4.80 -7.55
C LEU A 186 16.15 6.11 -8.35
N GLY A 187 14.92 6.57 -8.61
CA GLY A 187 14.67 7.82 -9.32
C GLY A 187 15.07 9.02 -8.48
N TYR A 188 14.71 9.04 -7.19
CA TYR A 188 15.15 10.12 -6.28
C TYR A 188 16.68 10.18 -6.21
N LEU A 189 17.34 9.03 -6.01
CA LEU A 189 18.82 8.95 -5.98
C LEU A 189 19.45 9.45 -7.29
N SER A 190 18.78 9.21 -8.43
CA SER A 190 19.20 9.68 -9.75
C SER A 190 18.82 11.13 -10.06
N GLY A 191 18.24 11.86 -9.10
CA GLY A 191 17.88 13.28 -9.25
C GLY A 191 16.51 13.53 -9.91
N PHE A 192 15.69 12.51 -10.10
CA PHE A 192 14.33 12.66 -10.63
C PHE A 192 13.34 13.06 -9.53
N ALA A 193 12.73 14.25 -9.69
CA ALA A 193 11.81 14.80 -8.70
C ALA A 193 10.44 14.08 -8.71
N HIS A 194 9.97 13.65 -9.87
CA HIS A 194 8.66 13.01 -10.06
C HIS A 194 8.76 11.66 -10.77
N ILE A 195 7.73 10.82 -10.60
CA ILE A 195 7.61 9.54 -11.30
C ILE A 195 7.55 9.73 -12.83
N SER A 196 6.89 10.80 -13.31
CA SER A 196 6.87 11.14 -14.73
C SER A 196 8.26 11.40 -15.30
N ASP A 197 9.17 11.97 -14.49
CA ASP A 197 10.56 12.25 -14.89
C ASP A 197 11.32 10.93 -15.08
N CYS A 198 11.10 9.96 -14.18
CA CYS A 198 11.63 8.60 -14.33
C CYS A 198 11.13 7.93 -15.62
N MET A 199 9.87 8.17 -16.01
CA MET A 199 9.29 7.59 -17.23
C MET A 199 9.78 8.23 -18.53
N GLN A 200 10.41 9.41 -18.47
CA GLN A 200 11.10 10.01 -19.62
C GLN A 200 12.45 9.35 -19.88
N ASP A 201 13.07 8.75 -18.86
CA ASP A 201 14.26 7.95 -19.01
C ASP A 201 13.91 6.54 -19.52
N ARG A 202 14.55 6.14 -20.63
CA ARG A 202 14.27 4.86 -21.29
C ARG A 202 14.63 3.65 -20.43
N ALA A 203 15.72 3.75 -19.67
CA ALA A 203 16.19 2.65 -18.82
C ALA A 203 15.25 2.45 -17.64
N PHE A 204 14.83 3.53 -16.96
CA PHE A 204 13.85 3.46 -15.88
C PHE A 204 12.50 2.93 -16.33
N ARG A 205 12.00 3.39 -17.49
CA ARG A 205 10.77 2.87 -18.09
C ARG A 205 10.88 1.38 -18.43
N HIS A 206 12.02 0.95 -18.99
CA HIS A 206 12.26 -0.46 -19.29
C HIS A 206 12.33 -1.30 -18.00
N ALA A 207 13.13 -0.87 -17.01
CA ALA A 207 13.26 -1.52 -15.71
C ALA A 207 11.92 -1.69 -15.00
N ALA A 208 11.09 -0.64 -14.95
CA ALA A 208 9.77 -0.74 -14.32
C ALA A 208 8.89 -1.79 -14.99
N ARG A 209 8.88 -1.83 -16.34
CA ARG A 209 8.09 -2.81 -17.08
C ARG A 209 8.64 -4.23 -16.90
N THR A 210 9.96 -4.41 -16.93
CA THR A 210 10.63 -5.70 -16.68
C THR A 210 10.34 -6.18 -15.26
N LEU A 211 10.50 -5.32 -14.25
CA LEU A 211 10.14 -5.62 -12.86
C LEU A 211 8.67 -6.06 -12.75
N MET A 212 7.74 -5.37 -13.43
CA MET A 212 6.32 -5.73 -13.41
C MET A 212 6.05 -7.13 -13.98
N LEU A 213 6.66 -7.48 -15.12
CA LEU A 213 6.29 -8.68 -15.88
C LEU A 213 7.16 -9.90 -15.59
N ASP A 214 8.43 -9.69 -15.32
CA ASP A 214 9.41 -10.77 -15.22
C ASP A 214 9.65 -11.17 -13.75
N GLU A 215 9.40 -10.25 -12.81
CA GLU A 215 9.61 -10.49 -11.37
C GLU A 215 8.30 -10.41 -10.58
N GLN A 216 7.47 -9.38 -10.76
CA GLN A 216 6.24 -9.27 -9.96
C GLN A 216 5.13 -10.20 -10.45
N ALA A 217 4.80 -10.20 -11.74
CA ALA A 217 3.71 -11.00 -12.30
C ALA A 217 3.83 -12.52 -12.03
N PRO A 218 5.01 -13.18 -12.12
CA PRO A 218 5.14 -14.60 -11.83
C PRO A 218 4.80 -14.97 -10.39
N THR A 219 4.86 -14.02 -9.46
CA THR A 219 4.55 -14.25 -8.05
C THR A 219 3.05 -14.23 -7.75
N LEU A 220 2.22 -13.80 -8.71
CA LEU A 220 0.79 -13.60 -8.53
C LEU A 220 -0.01 -14.89 -8.70
N ARG A 221 -1.14 -14.97 -7.99
CA ARG A 221 -2.11 -16.08 -8.07
C ARG A 221 -3.32 -15.75 -8.95
N ILE A 222 -3.44 -14.50 -9.37
CA ILE A 222 -4.58 -14.02 -10.15
C ILE A 222 -4.69 -14.76 -11.49
N LYS A 223 -5.92 -15.03 -11.90
CA LYS A 223 -6.26 -15.69 -13.16
C LYS A 223 -7.10 -14.75 -14.00
N ASP A 224 -7.17 -15.03 -15.30
CA ASP A 224 -8.07 -14.34 -16.23
C ASP A 224 -7.84 -12.81 -16.34
N VAL A 225 -6.62 -12.37 -16.06
CA VAL A 225 -6.16 -10.99 -16.25
C VAL A 225 -4.98 -10.97 -17.22
N ASP A 226 -5.06 -10.10 -18.22
CA ASP A 226 -3.91 -9.79 -19.08
C ASP A 226 -2.93 -8.88 -18.31
N LEU A 227 -1.93 -9.52 -17.68
CA LEU A 227 -0.90 -8.82 -16.91
C LEU A 227 0.02 -7.97 -17.80
N THR A 228 0.15 -8.30 -19.08
CA THR A 228 0.92 -7.47 -20.03
C THR A 228 0.19 -6.16 -20.28
N GLN A 229 -1.10 -6.23 -20.60
CA GLN A 229 -1.93 -5.03 -20.76
C GLN A 229 -2.01 -4.24 -19.46
N TYR A 230 -2.08 -4.90 -18.30
CA TYR A 230 -2.08 -4.23 -17.01
C TYR A 230 -0.78 -3.45 -16.78
N ALA A 231 0.40 -4.06 -17.00
CA ALA A 231 1.68 -3.38 -16.91
C ALA A 231 1.78 -2.18 -17.87
N ASP A 232 1.31 -2.32 -19.12
CA ASP A 232 1.31 -1.23 -20.09
C ASP A 232 0.42 -0.05 -19.64
N LYS A 233 -0.74 -0.34 -19.03
CA LYS A 233 -1.59 0.68 -18.40
C LYS A 233 -0.89 1.37 -17.22
N LEU A 234 -0.16 0.63 -16.39
CA LEU A 234 0.60 1.21 -15.27
C LEU A 234 1.72 2.14 -15.76
N ILE A 235 2.48 1.72 -16.78
CA ILE A 235 3.51 2.57 -17.39
C ILE A 235 2.90 3.85 -17.97
N ALA A 236 1.74 3.75 -18.64
CA ALA A 236 1.04 4.92 -19.15
C ALA A 236 0.57 5.87 -18.02
N ARG A 237 0.09 5.33 -16.89
CA ARG A 237 -0.28 6.11 -15.70
C ARG A 237 0.92 6.83 -15.09
N PHE A 238 2.04 6.14 -14.91
CA PHE A 238 3.28 6.72 -14.38
C PHE A 238 3.84 7.82 -15.28
N ALA A 239 3.64 7.72 -16.59
CA ALA A 239 4.10 8.70 -17.56
C ALA A 239 3.23 9.97 -17.62
N ASN A 240 2.11 10.03 -16.89
CA ASN A 240 1.20 11.19 -16.94
C ASN A 240 1.83 12.42 -16.26
N PRO A 241 2.21 13.48 -17.03
CA PRO A 241 2.88 14.64 -16.46
C PRO A 241 1.96 15.55 -15.65
N ALA A 242 0.63 15.39 -15.77
CA ALA A 242 -0.33 16.12 -14.95
C ALA A 242 -0.29 15.64 -13.49
N LEU A 243 0.15 14.40 -13.25
CA LEU A 243 0.34 13.85 -11.92
C LEU A 243 1.73 14.24 -11.42
N LYS A 244 1.81 15.31 -10.62
CA LYS A 244 3.05 15.77 -9.96
C LYS A 244 3.43 14.89 -8.77
N HIS A 245 3.53 13.59 -9.02
CA HIS A 245 3.83 12.56 -8.03
C HIS A 245 5.32 12.58 -7.67
N LYS A 246 5.65 13.23 -6.55
CA LYS A 246 7.03 13.33 -6.09
C LYS A 246 7.58 11.96 -5.72
N THR A 247 8.76 11.62 -6.23
CA THR A 247 9.51 10.40 -5.85
C THR A 247 9.71 10.36 -4.33
N TRP A 248 10.09 11.50 -3.74
CA TRP A 248 10.24 11.66 -2.30
C TRP A 248 8.99 11.29 -1.49
N GLN A 249 7.80 11.73 -1.94
CA GLN A 249 6.54 11.44 -1.24
C GLN A 249 6.21 9.94 -1.28
N ILE A 250 6.50 9.28 -2.41
CA ILE A 250 6.27 7.84 -2.56
C ILE A 250 7.27 7.04 -1.72
N ALA A 251 8.51 7.54 -1.59
CA ALA A 251 9.59 6.94 -0.82
C ALA A 251 9.38 6.97 0.71
N MET A 252 8.51 7.86 1.23
CA MET A 252 8.15 7.92 2.65
C MET A 252 7.63 6.58 3.17
N ASP A 253 7.78 6.30 4.46
CA ASP A 253 7.24 5.11 5.15
C ASP A 253 7.65 3.79 4.45
N GLY A 254 8.88 3.73 3.94
CA GLY A 254 9.43 2.57 3.25
C GLY A 254 9.42 1.30 4.10
N SER A 255 9.66 1.42 5.41
CA SER A 255 9.59 0.31 6.36
C SER A 255 8.23 -0.40 6.35
N GLN A 256 7.15 0.36 6.16
CA GLN A 256 5.78 -0.14 6.14
C GLN A 256 5.37 -0.66 4.76
N LYS A 257 6.18 -0.40 3.73
CA LYS A 257 5.84 -0.65 2.32
C LYS A 257 6.61 -1.82 1.73
N LEU A 258 7.88 -1.99 2.08
CA LEU A 258 8.75 -3.03 1.52
C LEU A 258 8.21 -4.46 1.69
N PRO A 259 7.66 -4.87 2.86
CA PRO A 259 7.27 -6.26 3.10
C PRO A 259 6.31 -6.81 2.03
N GLN A 260 5.24 -6.07 1.75
CA GLN A 260 4.18 -6.46 0.83
C GLN A 260 4.46 -6.11 -0.64
N ARG A 261 5.32 -5.12 -0.90
CA ARG A 261 5.61 -4.64 -2.25
C ARG A 261 6.76 -5.36 -2.95
N MET A 262 7.75 -5.82 -2.18
CA MET A 262 8.96 -6.45 -2.73
C MET A 262 9.30 -7.76 -2.01
N LEU A 263 9.39 -7.75 -0.67
CA LEU A 263 9.93 -8.88 0.08
C LEU A 263 9.06 -10.14 -0.02
N ALA A 264 7.74 -10.01 -0.06
CA ALA A 264 6.83 -11.13 -0.30
C ALA A 264 7.04 -11.79 -1.67
N GLY A 265 7.32 -10.99 -2.72
CA GLY A 265 7.67 -11.51 -4.05
C GLY A 265 9.03 -12.21 -4.04
N ILE A 266 10.03 -11.61 -3.39
CA ILE A 266 11.37 -12.19 -3.25
C ILE A 266 11.31 -13.56 -2.55
N ARG A 267 10.51 -13.72 -1.48
CA ARG A 267 10.31 -15.03 -0.82
C ARG A 267 9.81 -16.09 -1.79
N ILE A 268 8.92 -15.73 -2.70
CA ILE A 268 8.39 -16.65 -3.74
C ILE A 268 9.50 -17.01 -4.74
N HIS A 269 10.31 -16.03 -5.17
CA HIS A 269 11.44 -16.30 -6.07
C HIS A 269 12.51 -17.19 -5.44
N LEU A 270 12.85 -16.96 -4.17
CA LEU A 270 13.77 -17.79 -3.41
C LEU A 270 13.28 -19.24 -3.32
N GLY A 271 11.99 -19.45 -3.02
CA GLY A 271 11.39 -20.78 -2.99
C GLY A 271 11.28 -21.47 -4.35
N ARG A 272 11.37 -20.71 -5.45
CA ARG A 272 11.28 -21.21 -6.83
C ARG A 272 12.62 -21.23 -7.57
N GLU A 273 13.69 -20.73 -6.95
CA GLU A 273 15.01 -20.56 -7.57
C GLU A 273 14.96 -19.81 -8.91
N THR A 274 14.21 -18.70 -8.95
CA THR A 274 14.05 -17.84 -10.15
C THR A 274 14.75 -16.50 -9.96
N ASP A 275 15.01 -15.76 -11.04
CA ASP A 275 15.67 -14.45 -10.98
C ASP A 275 14.77 -13.36 -10.36
N TRP A 276 15.38 -12.42 -9.64
CA TRP A 276 14.73 -11.29 -8.95
C TRP A 276 15.68 -10.09 -8.82
N SER A 277 16.52 -9.88 -9.83
CA SER A 277 17.61 -8.91 -9.79
C SER A 277 17.14 -7.45 -9.63
N LEU A 278 16.01 -7.06 -10.22
CA LEU A 278 15.45 -5.71 -10.06
C LEU A 278 14.78 -5.52 -8.69
N LEU A 279 14.17 -6.55 -8.12
CA LEU A 279 13.69 -6.54 -6.74
C LEU A 279 14.86 -6.36 -5.76
N ALA A 280 15.99 -7.05 -5.99
CA ALA A 280 17.21 -6.85 -5.22
C ALA A 280 17.71 -5.40 -5.31
N LEU A 281 17.74 -4.84 -6.53
CA LEU A 281 18.10 -3.44 -6.76
C LEU A 281 17.13 -2.46 -6.09
N GLY A 282 15.82 -2.75 -6.08
CA GLY A 282 14.82 -1.94 -5.40
C GLY A 282 15.04 -1.87 -3.88
N VAL A 283 15.34 -3.02 -3.25
CA VAL A 283 15.67 -3.10 -1.81
C VAL A 283 16.98 -2.38 -1.51
N ALA A 284 18.03 -2.58 -2.32
CA ALA A 284 19.29 -1.86 -2.19
C ALA A 284 19.12 -0.34 -2.39
N GLY A 285 18.25 0.07 -3.32
CA GLY A 285 17.87 1.46 -3.55
C GLY A 285 17.20 2.08 -2.31
N TRP A 286 16.29 1.35 -1.65
CA TRP A 286 15.74 1.78 -0.37
C TRP A 286 16.84 1.94 0.69
N MET A 287 17.72 0.94 0.84
CA MET A 287 18.83 1.01 1.80
C MET A 287 19.72 2.24 1.54
N ARG A 288 19.98 2.56 0.28
CA ARG A 288 20.80 3.71 -0.13
C ARG A 288 20.08 5.02 0.13
N TYR A 289 18.78 5.08 -0.14
CA TYR A 289 17.94 6.24 0.14
C TYR A 289 17.88 6.55 1.65
N VAL A 290 17.60 5.54 2.49
CA VAL A 290 17.48 5.74 3.94
C VAL A 290 18.83 5.99 4.63
N SER A 291 19.94 5.79 3.91
CA SER A 291 21.28 6.19 4.33
C SER A 291 21.48 7.71 4.34
N GLY A 292 20.52 8.49 3.84
CA GLY A 292 20.39 9.92 4.14
C GLY A 292 21.18 10.87 3.23
N VAL A 293 21.84 10.37 2.19
CA VAL A 293 22.60 11.18 1.22
C VAL A 293 22.28 10.70 -0.19
N ASP A 294 22.01 11.58 -1.16
CA ASP A 294 21.75 11.19 -2.55
C ASP A 294 23.05 10.93 -3.34
N ASP A 295 22.97 10.66 -4.65
CA ASP A 295 24.16 10.42 -5.48
C ASP A 295 24.88 11.73 -5.88
N ALA A 296 24.24 12.88 -5.68
CA ALA A 296 24.86 14.20 -5.82
C ALA A 296 25.51 14.71 -4.52
N GLY A 297 25.42 13.94 -3.43
CA GLY A 297 26.00 14.27 -2.12
C GLY A 297 25.12 15.17 -1.24
N ASN A 298 23.87 15.41 -1.61
CA ASN A 298 22.94 16.21 -0.80
C ASN A 298 22.26 15.35 0.27
N ALA A 299 21.92 15.97 1.40
CA ALA A 299 21.16 15.31 2.45
C ALA A 299 19.72 15.00 2.02
N ILE A 300 19.20 13.86 2.46
CA ILE A 300 17.83 13.41 2.21
C ILE A 300 17.01 13.56 3.50
N ASP A 301 15.85 14.22 3.42
CA ASP A 301 14.84 14.21 4.50
C ASP A 301 14.10 12.86 4.49
N VAL A 302 14.68 11.86 5.17
CA VAL A 302 14.10 10.52 5.29
C VAL A 302 12.95 10.55 6.29
N ARG A 303 11.72 10.36 5.79
CA ARG A 303 10.50 10.27 6.62
C ARG A 303 9.98 8.85 6.65
N ASP A 304 10.04 8.25 7.83
CA ASP A 304 9.65 6.87 8.08
C ASP A 304 9.35 6.69 9.58
N PRO A 305 8.36 5.86 9.98
CA PRO A 305 8.13 5.57 11.40
C PRO A 305 9.34 4.99 12.14
N LEU A 306 10.27 4.35 11.42
CA LEU A 306 11.50 3.77 11.96
C LEU A 306 12.74 4.66 11.73
N SER A 307 12.56 5.94 11.39
CA SER A 307 13.66 6.83 10.99
C SER A 307 14.80 6.91 12.01
N ASP A 308 14.49 6.90 13.30
CA ASP A 308 15.49 7.02 14.36
C ASP A 308 16.36 5.75 14.44
N LYS A 309 15.72 4.58 14.46
CA LYS A 309 16.40 3.28 14.46
C LYS A 309 17.26 3.08 13.20
N ILE A 310 16.72 3.48 12.04
CA ILE A 310 17.46 3.47 10.78
C ILE A 310 18.69 4.38 10.86
N ARG A 311 18.53 5.60 11.40
CA ARG A 311 19.63 6.58 11.52
C ARG A 311 20.73 6.09 12.45
N GLU A 312 20.37 5.45 13.56
CA GLU A 312 21.33 4.83 14.48
C GLU A 312 22.15 3.75 13.77
N LEU A 313 21.49 2.82 13.07
CA LEU A 313 22.17 1.76 12.29
C LEU A 313 23.07 2.33 11.20
N VAL A 314 22.61 3.38 10.51
CA VAL A 314 23.39 4.09 9.49
C VAL A 314 24.62 4.76 10.10
N ALA A 315 24.50 5.40 11.26
CA ALA A 315 25.59 6.12 11.91
C ALA A 315 26.72 5.19 12.40
N VAL A 316 26.40 3.95 12.78
CA VAL A 316 27.38 2.98 13.31
C VAL A 316 27.92 2.00 12.27
N SER A 317 27.50 2.10 11.01
CA SER A 317 27.94 1.20 9.93
C SER A 317 28.69 1.93 8.82
N SER A 318 29.80 1.32 8.37
CA SER A 318 30.48 1.73 7.15
C SER A 318 29.63 1.42 5.91
N SER A 319 30.06 1.88 4.73
CA SER A 319 29.38 1.55 3.47
C SER A 319 29.30 0.04 3.23
N GLU A 320 30.38 -0.69 3.57
CA GLU A 320 30.50 -2.13 3.42
C GLU A 320 29.60 -2.90 4.40
N GLN A 321 29.37 -2.35 5.60
CA GLN A 321 28.56 -2.96 6.65
C GLN A 321 27.08 -2.56 6.57
N ARG A 322 26.74 -1.60 5.70
CA ARG A 322 25.43 -0.94 5.68
C ARG A 322 24.28 -1.91 5.44
N VAL A 323 24.46 -2.84 4.49
CA VAL A 323 23.44 -3.85 4.16
C VAL A 323 23.18 -4.73 5.37
N THR A 324 24.22 -5.33 5.96
CA THR A 324 24.10 -6.18 7.15
C THR A 324 23.44 -5.45 8.32
N ALA A 325 23.81 -4.18 8.56
CA ALA A 325 23.22 -3.37 9.62
C ALA A 325 21.72 -3.15 9.40
N LEU A 326 21.30 -2.77 8.18
CA LEU A 326 19.89 -2.52 7.87
C LEU A 326 19.05 -3.81 7.83
N LEU A 327 19.65 -4.95 7.42
CA LEU A 327 18.97 -6.25 7.46
C LEU A 327 18.67 -6.73 8.90
N SER A 328 19.28 -6.14 9.93
CA SER A 328 18.92 -6.41 11.33
C SER A 328 17.52 -5.90 11.72
N LEU A 329 16.87 -5.09 10.88
CA LEU A 329 15.49 -4.62 11.08
C LEU A 329 14.48 -5.76 10.82
N ARG A 330 14.36 -6.68 11.78
CA ARG A 330 13.46 -7.85 11.71
C ARG A 330 11.98 -7.49 11.51
N GLU A 331 11.55 -6.32 11.96
CA GLU A 331 10.20 -5.79 11.71
C GLU A 331 9.90 -5.49 10.23
N ILE A 332 10.94 -5.34 9.40
CA ILE A 332 10.84 -5.18 7.94
C ILE A 332 11.13 -6.52 7.25
N PHE A 333 12.29 -7.11 7.55
CA PHE A 333 12.83 -8.24 6.81
C PHE A 333 12.37 -9.61 7.31
N GLY A 334 11.77 -9.69 8.50
CA GLY A 334 11.47 -10.94 9.18
C GLY A 334 12.73 -11.66 9.67
N ASP A 335 12.52 -12.85 10.20
CA ASP A 335 13.61 -13.72 10.67
C ASP A 335 14.23 -14.55 9.53
N ASP A 336 13.48 -14.75 8.44
CA ASP A 336 13.84 -15.63 7.34
C ASP A 336 14.81 -15.00 6.33
N LEU A 337 14.60 -13.76 5.92
CA LEU A 337 15.39 -13.14 4.85
C LEU A 337 16.83 -12.83 5.26
N PRO A 338 17.13 -12.22 6.43
CA PRO A 338 18.50 -11.93 6.82
C PRO A 338 19.34 -13.20 7.07
N ASP A 339 18.69 -14.33 7.31
CA ASP A 339 19.34 -15.62 7.55
C ASP A 339 19.50 -16.43 6.24
N ASN A 340 19.00 -15.93 5.10
CA ASN A 340 19.15 -16.55 3.78
C ASN A 340 20.38 -15.99 3.02
N PRO A 341 21.45 -16.78 2.81
CA PRO A 341 22.67 -16.28 2.17
C PRO A 341 22.48 -15.78 0.74
N HIS A 342 21.57 -16.41 -0.02
CA HIS A 342 21.28 -16.02 -1.41
C HIS A 342 20.62 -14.64 -1.47
N PHE A 343 19.71 -14.38 -0.53
CA PHE A 343 19.09 -13.07 -0.37
C PHE A 343 20.13 -12.00 -0.02
N VAL A 344 20.90 -12.24 1.05
CA VAL A 344 21.91 -11.29 1.54
C VAL A 344 22.90 -10.94 0.43
N GLN A 345 23.44 -11.95 -0.25
CA GLN A 345 24.42 -11.76 -1.32
C GLN A 345 23.87 -10.92 -2.49
N ALA A 346 22.63 -11.16 -2.91
CA ALA A 346 22.02 -10.40 -4.00
C ALA A 346 21.79 -8.93 -3.62
N ILE A 347 21.37 -8.65 -2.38
CA ILE A 347 21.23 -7.26 -1.89
C ILE A 347 22.59 -6.58 -1.77
N GLU A 348 23.63 -7.27 -1.27
CA GLU A 348 24.99 -6.74 -1.18
C GLU A 348 25.56 -6.40 -2.55
N GLN A 349 25.37 -7.27 -3.55
CA GLN A 349 25.79 -7.01 -4.92
C GLN A 349 25.09 -5.79 -5.52
N ALA A 350 23.77 -5.69 -5.36
CA ALA A 350 23.00 -4.54 -5.82
C ALA A 350 23.41 -3.24 -5.10
N TRP A 351 23.66 -3.31 -3.79
CA TRP A 351 24.19 -2.20 -2.99
C TRP A 351 25.54 -1.72 -3.51
N GLN A 352 26.47 -2.64 -3.78
CA GLN A 352 27.80 -2.30 -4.31
C GLN A 352 27.70 -1.59 -5.66
N GLN A 353 26.80 -2.02 -6.55
CA GLN A 353 26.56 -1.33 -7.81
C GLN A 353 26.12 0.12 -7.59
N ILE A 354 25.17 0.35 -6.68
CA ILE A 354 24.68 1.70 -6.39
C ILE A 354 25.76 2.54 -5.71
N ALA A 355 26.46 1.99 -4.72
CA ALA A 355 27.49 2.71 -3.97
C ALA A 355 28.69 3.11 -4.85
N GLN A 356 29.04 2.27 -5.84
CA GLN A 356 30.19 2.51 -6.72
C GLN A 356 29.86 3.39 -7.92
N PHE A 357 28.68 3.19 -8.54
CA PHE A 357 28.36 3.80 -9.84
C PHE A 357 27.17 4.77 -9.80
N GLY A 358 26.45 4.85 -8.68
CA GLY A 358 25.17 5.57 -8.58
C GLY A 358 23.98 4.73 -9.07
N ALA A 359 22.78 5.13 -8.66
CA ALA A 359 21.55 4.39 -8.88
C ALA A 359 21.20 4.21 -10.37
N HIS A 360 21.41 5.24 -11.19
CA HIS A 360 21.13 5.20 -12.62
C HIS A 360 22.01 4.17 -13.35
N GLN A 361 23.33 4.23 -13.11
CA GLN A 361 24.26 3.28 -13.73
C GLN A 361 24.10 1.86 -13.18
N ALA A 362 23.80 1.71 -11.88
CA ALA A 362 23.47 0.42 -11.30
C ALA A 362 22.26 -0.23 -11.99
N LEU A 363 21.23 0.56 -12.28
CA LEU A 363 20.05 0.10 -13.02
C LEU A 363 20.39 -0.37 -14.44
N LEU A 364 21.23 0.38 -15.17
CA LEU A 364 21.74 -0.04 -16.49
C LEU A 364 22.51 -1.36 -16.41
N ASN A 365 23.41 -1.48 -15.43
CA ASN A 365 24.21 -2.69 -15.21
C ASN A 365 23.33 -3.91 -14.90
N THR A 366 22.29 -3.75 -14.07
CA THR A 366 21.33 -4.81 -13.76
C THR A 366 20.54 -5.24 -14.99
N LEU A 367 20.16 -4.30 -15.85
CA LEU A 367 19.49 -4.58 -17.12
C LEU A 367 20.43 -5.12 -18.21
N LYS A 368 21.76 -5.04 -18.01
CA LYS A 368 22.81 -5.41 -18.97
C LYS A 368 22.71 -4.63 -20.29
N ILE A 369 22.43 -3.32 -20.21
CA ILE A 369 22.30 -2.42 -21.37
C ILE A 369 23.23 -1.21 -21.31
#